data_AF-B9ITR8-F1
#
_entry.id   AF-B9ITR8-F1
#
_cell.length_a   1.000
_cell.length_b   1.000
_cell.length_c   1.000
_cell.angle_alpha   90.00
_cell.angle_beta   90.00
_cell.angle_gamma   90.00
#
_symmetry.space_group_name_H-M   'P 1'
#
loop_
_entity.id
_entity.type
_entity.pdbx_description
1 polymer ?
#
loop_
_entity_poly.entity_id
_entity_poly.type
_entity_poly.pdbx_seq_one_letter_code
_entity_poly.pdbx_strand_id
1 'polypeptide(L)'
;MRDECIHLSSFFQTVHIKVEHLIAKVEYKGTEYYFNADIVGGVFGSGKAEEFEMKDRGIYIPLWLPIYELEKVNIKPYEVVGSIFNHYKK
;
A
#
# COMPACT_ATOMS: atom_id res chain seq x y z
N MET A 1 7.75 2.32 -15.94
CA MET A 1 6.55 2.75 -15.21
C MET A 1 6.12 1.56 -14.38
N ARG A 2 6.28 1.64 -13.07
CA ARG A 2 5.86 0.58 -12.15
C ARG A 2 4.61 1.11 -11.45
N ASP A 3 3.51 0.48 -11.79
CA ASP A 3 2.20 0.74 -11.27
C ASP A 3 2.11 0.14 -9.86
N GLU A 4 1.96 0.98 -8.83
CA GLU A 4 2.08 0.57 -7.42
C GLU A 4 0.87 1.09 -6.61
N CYS A 5 0.27 0.23 -5.78
CA CYS A 5 -0.84 0.61 -4.89
C CYS A 5 -0.33 0.70 -3.45
N ILE A 6 -0.66 1.80 -2.76
CA ILE A 6 -0.09 2.13 -1.45
C ILE A 6 -1.20 2.15 -0.39
N HIS A 7 -1.02 1.40 0.70
CA HIS A 7 -1.83 1.52 1.91
C HIS A 7 -1.16 2.53 2.86
N LEU A 8 -1.89 3.61 3.19
CA LEU A 8 -1.41 4.79 3.92
C LEU A 8 -1.49 4.58 5.45
N SER A 9 -0.56 3.82 6.01
CA SER A 9 -0.27 3.91 7.43
C SER A 9 1.21 3.62 7.66
N SER A 10 1.91 4.64 8.14
CA SER A 10 3.20 4.53 8.84
C SER A 10 4.47 4.10 8.07
N PHE A 11 4.36 3.50 6.89
CA PHE A 11 5.52 3.11 6.07
C PHE A 11 6.33 4.28 5.49
N PHE A 12 5.70 5.45 5.36
CA PHE A 12 6.22 6.56 4.55
C PHE A 12 7.13 7.53 5.29
N GLN A 13 7.51 7.26 6.54
CA GLN A 13 8.33 8.22 7.30
C GLN A 13 9.66 8.59 6.62
N THR A 14 10.13 7.81 5.64
CA THR A 14 11.39 8.07 4.90
C THR A 14 11.25 8.15 3.38
N VAL A 15 10.04 8.11 2.81
CA VAL A 15 9.85 8.31 1.37
C VAL A 15 8.85 9.43 1.08
N HIS A 16 9.20 10.26 0.11
CA HIS A 16 8.34 11.32 -0.38
C HIS A 16 7.52 10.76 -1.54
N ILE A 17 6.20 10.93 -1.46
CA ILE A 17 5.28 10.51 -2.51
C ILE A 17 4.55 11.69 -3.11
N LYS A 18 4.23 11.58 -4.39
CA LYS A 18 3.24 12.42 -5.07
C LYS A 18 1.97 11.60 -5.22
N VAL A 19 0.94 11.97 -4.47
CA VAL A 19 -0.38 11.35 -4.56
C VAL A 19 -1.01 11.72 -5.90
N GLU A 20 -1.54 10.72 -6.59
CA GLU A 20 -2.16 10.88 -7.91
C GLU A 20 -3.69 10.75 -7.79
N HIS A 21 -4.25 9.60 -8.16
CA HIS A 21 -5.68 9.35 -8.28
C HIS A 21 -6.21 8.47 -7.15
N LEU A 22 -7.46 8.71 -6.78
CA LEU A 22 -8.22 7.78 -5.93
C LEU A 22 -8.51 6.50 -6.71
N ILE A 23 -8.05 5.36 -6.20
CA ILE A 23 -8.32 4.02 -6.74
C ILE A 23 -9.63 3.48 -6.17
N ALA A 24 -9.81 3.57 -4.84
CA ALA A 24 -10.95 2.97 -4.16
C ALA A 24 -11.32 3.71 -2.88
N LYS A 25 -12.61 3.70 -2.57
CA LYS A 25 -13.17 4.02 -1.26
C LYS A 25 -13.87 2.77 -0.74
N VAL A 26 -13.44 2.27 0.41
CA VAL A 26 -13.85 0.97 0.96
C VAL A 26 -14.32 1.15 2.41
N GLU A 27 -15.41 0.49 2.78
CA GLU A 27 -15.88 0.42 4.17
C GLU A 27 -15.50 -0.94 4.76
N TYR A 28 -14.43 -1.01 5.57
CA TYR A 28 -13.95 -2.30 6.12
C TYR A 28 -13.75 -2.34 7.63
N LYS A 29 -13.48 -1.19 8.26
CA LYS A 29 -13.46 -0.95 9.72
C LYS A 29 -13.61 0.56 9.96
N GLY A 30 -14.49 1.16 9.17
CA GLY A 30 -14.50 2.59 8.86
C GLY A 30 -14.12 2.81 7.39
N THR A 31 -14.25 4.07 6.97
CA THR A 31 -14.00 4.48 5.59
C THR A 31 -12.50 4.57 5.33
N GLU A 32 -12.01 3.73 4.42
CA GLU A 32 -10.64 3.72 3.95
C GLU A 32 -10.57 4.27 2.51
N TYR A 33 -9.53 5.05 2.23
CA TYR A 33 -9.29 5.64 0.90
C TYR A 33 -7.93 5.16 0.39
N TYR A 34 -7.94 4.61 -0.83
CA TYR A 34 -6.77 4.03 -1.48
C TYR A 34 -6.39 4.86 -2.70
N PHE A 35 -5.14 5.30 -2.77
CA PHE A 35 -4.63 6.15 -3.84
C PHE A 35 -3.45 5.48 -4.54
N ASN A 36 -3.27 5.72 -5.83
CA ASN A 36 -1.95 5.53 -6.43
C ASN A 36 -1.08 6.75 -6.11
N ALA A 37 0.22 6.52 -6.00
CA ALA A 37 1.18 7.59 -5.78
C ALA A 37 2.55 7.17 -6.33
N ASP A 38 3.31 8.15 -6.80
CA ASP A 38 4.68 7.96 -7.25
C ASP A 38 5.66 8.29 -6.12
N ILE A 39 6.69 7.46 -5.94
CA ILE A 39 7.82 7.80 -5.07
C ILE A 39 8.68 8.84 -5.80
N VAL A 40 8.75 10.04 -5.25
CA VAL A 40 9.54 11.17 -5.79
C VAL A 40 10.84 11.41 -5.02
N GLY A 41 11.06 10.71 -3.91
CA GLY A 41 12.31 10.79 -3.15
C GLY A 41 12.32 9.87 -1.92
N GLY A 42 13.50 9.75 -1.30
CA GLY A 42 13.72 8.89 -0.14
C GLY A 42 14.05 7.43 -0.51
N VAL A 43 14.15 6.56 0.51
CA VAL A 43 14.50 5.15 0.35
C VAL A 43 13.46 4.26 1.02
N PHE A 44 12.73 3.48 0.23
CA PHE A 44 11.73 2.53 0.73
C PHE A 44 12.35 1.52 1.72
N GLY A 45 11.66 1.22 2.80
CA GLY A 45 12.12 0.25 3.82
C GLY A 45 13.20 0.78 4.77
N SER A 46 13.59 2.05 4.67
CA SER A 46 14.53 2.69 5.61
C SER A 46 13.85 3.27 6.86
N GLY A 47 12.52 3.16 6.96
CA GLY A 47 11.74 3.66 8.09
C GLY A 47 12.08 2.90 9.37
N LYS A 48 12.13 3.61 10.49
CA LYS A 48 12.36 3.06 11.83
C LYS A 48 11.14 3.22 12.74
N ALA A 49 9.94 3.24 12.14
CA ALA A 49 8.70 3.40 12.89
C ALA A 49 8.54 2.28 13.94
N GLU A 50 8.02 2.63 15.11
CA GLU A 50 7.86 1.71 16.25
C GLU A 50 7.03 0.46 15.91
N GLU A 51 6.17 0.56 14.88
CA GLU A 51 5.34 -0.54 14.37
C GLU A 51 6.15 -1.74 13.84
N PHE A 52 7.43 -1.55 13.47
CA PHE A 52 8.33 -2.64 13.07
C PHE A 52 8.87 -3.45 14.24
N GLU A 53 8.82 -2.90 15.46
CA GLU A 53 9.44 -3.49 16.65
C GLU A 53 8.40 -4.07 17.64
N MET A 54 7.11 -4.01 17.33
CA MET A 54 6.03 -4.47 18.21
C MET A 54 5.97 -6.01 18.30
N LYS A 55 6.76 -6.58 19.22
CA LYS A 55 6.88 -8.04 19.45
C LYS A 55 5.55 -8.77 19.70
N ASP A 56 4.55 -8.08 20.26
CA ASP A 56 3.29 -8.70 20.69
C ASP A 56 2.20 -8.75 19.59
N ARG A 57 2.40 -8.09 18.45
CA ARG A 57 1.41 -8.01 17.34
C ARG A 57 1.90 -8.63 16.03
N GLY A 58 3.10 -9.20 16.03
CA GLY A 58 3.77 -9.73 14.85
C GLY A 58 4.75 -8.73 14.24
N ILE A 59 5.58 -9.22 13.30
CA ILE A 59 6.55 -8.39 12.58
C ILE A 59 5.86 -7.86 11.32
N TYR A 60 5.88 -6.55 11.14
CA TYR A 60 5.43 -5.93 9.90
C TYR A 60 6.62 -5.82 8.94
N ILE A 61 6.47 -6.32 7.70
CA ILE A 61 7.55 -6.26 6.71
C ILE A 61 7.01 -5.53 5.46
N PRO A 62 7.64 -4.41 5.05
CA PRO A 62 7.30 -3.77 3.78
C PRO A 62 7.71 -4.67 2.61
N LEU A 63 6.79 -4.90 1.68
CA LEU A 63 7.06 -5.70 0.48
C LEU A 63 6.58 -4.97 -0.77
N TRP A 64 7.43 -4.99 -1.80
CA TRP A 64 7.01 -4.70 -3.16
C TRP A 64 6.47 -5.98 -3.78
N LEU A 65 5.22 -5.93 -4.22
CA LEU A 65 4.58 -7.04 -4.92
C LEU A 65 4.17 -6.59 -6.33
N PRO A 66 4.47 -7.39 -7.36
CA PRO A 66 3.89 -7.18 -8.67
C PRO A 66 2.35 -7.24 -8.60
N ILE A 67 1.66 -6.37 -9.34
CA ILE A 67 0.18 -6.29 -9.32
C ILE A 67 -0.48 -7.66 -9.60
N TYR A 68 0.08 -8.45 -10.53
CA TYR A 68 -0.45 -9.78 -10.86
C TYR A 68 -0.31 -10.82 -9.73
N GLU A 69 0.46 -10.53 -8.68
CA GLU A 69 0.58 -11.40 -7.50
C GLU A 69 -0.43 -11.08 -6.41
N LEU A 70 -1.16 -9.96 -6.52
CA LEU A 70 -2.12 -9.54 -5.50
C LEU A 70 -3.25 -10.58 -5.29
N GLU A 71 -3.65 -11.32 -6.34
CA GLU A 71 -4.64 -12.40 -6.21
C GLU A 71 -4.11 -13.62 -5.44
N LYS A 72 -2.79 -13.74 -5.28
CA LYS A 72 -2.13 -14.89 -4.62
C LYS A 72 -1.88 -14.63 -3.14
N VAL A 73 -2.10 -13.40 -2.68
CA VAL A 73 -1.82 -12.97 -1.31
C VAL A 73 -3.14 -12.60 -0.63
N ASN A 74 -3.26 -12.91 0.66
CA ASN A 74 -4.44 -12.60 1.45
C ASN A 74 -4.49 -11.09 1.79
N ILE A 75 -4.93 -10.28 0.83
CA ILE A 75 -5.05 -8.82 0.97
C ILE A 75 -6.43 -8.48 1.51
N LYS A 76 -6.46 -7.69 2.57
CA LYS A 76 -7.67 -7.15 3.16
C LYS A 76 -7.64 -5.63 3.03
N PRO A 77 -8.76 -4.98 2.71
CA PRO A 77 -10.06 -5.54 2.33
C PRO A 77 -10.00 -6.23 0.95
N TYR A 78 -10.66 -7.37 0.77
CA TYR A 78 -10.55 -8.15 -0.49
C TYR A 78 -11.01 -7.38 -1.73
N GLU A 79 -11.96 -6.46 -1.58
CA GLU A 79 -12.50 -5.63 -2.66
C GLU A 79 -11.50 -4.63 -3.24
N VAL A 80 -10.43 -4.30 -2.51
CA VAL A 80 -9.40 -3.37 -2.99
C VAL A 80 -8.64 -3.96 -4.18
N VAL A 81 -8.42 -5.28 -4.17
CA VAL A 81 -7.63 -5.99 -5.19
C VAL A 81 -8.28 -5.80 -6.57
N GLY A 82 -9.61 -5.98 -6.65
CA GLY A 82 -10.35 -5.74 -7.89
C GLY A 82 -10.25 -4.29 -8.37
N SER A 83 -10.28 -3.33 -7.45
CA SER A 83 -10.15 -1.90 -7.78
C SER A 83 -8.78 -1.56 -8.34
N ILE A 84 -7.71 -2.14 -7.77
CA ILE A 84 -6.32 -1.99 -8.24
C ILE A 84 -6.18 -2.56 -9.66
N PHE A 85 -6.67 -3.78 -9.89
CA PHE A 85 -6.62 -4.38 -11.24
C PHE A 85 -7.37 -3.54 -12.26
N ASN A 86 -8.56 -3.03 -11.94
CA ASN A 86 -9.32 -2.20 -12.86
C ASN A 86 -8.62 -0.88 -13.18
N HIS A 87 -7.88 -0.31 -12.22
CA HIS A 87 -7.11 0.91 -12.43
C HIS A 87 -5.94 0.69 -13.40
N TYR A 88 -5.22 -0.42 -13.27
CA TYR A 88 -3.99 -0.71 -14.02
C TYR A 88 -4.17 -1.61 -15.25
N LYS A 89 -5.40 -2.05 -15.57
CA LYS A 89 -5.74 -2.82 -16.79
C LYS A 89 -5.80 -1.98 -18.09
N LYS A 90 -5.11 -0.84 -18.16
CA LYS A 90 -5.11 0.02 -19.37
C LYS A 90 -4.00 -0.33 -20.34
#